data_AF-A0A964F026-F1
#
_entry.id   AF-A0A964F026-F1
#
_cell.length_a   1.000
_cell.length_b   1.000
_cell.length_c   1.000
_cell.angle_alpha   90.00
_cell.angle_beta   90.00
_cell.angle_gamma   90.00
#
_symmetry.space_group_name_H-M   'P 1'
#
loop_
_entity.id
_entity.type
_entity.pdbx_description
1 polymer ?
#
loop_
_entity_poly.entity_id
_entity_poly.type
_entity_poly.pdbx_seq_one_letter_code
_entity_poly.pdbx_strand_id
1 'polypeptide(L)'
;MGLWDFITSLFGGGAKMALELDASEVPVGGILSGRAILTGAPKPYPVTAVKVQLLYVHTQAKEDSPIPEIDVRVMLDNTIANNDSLGANEEKAYSFTFQIPNGTEPSAHNVSYTVQVLADIPGIRDPTAKKDLKVREADENAGTTSLDAIYERWPALRGTQEDPLVDALRDMRWAHSDYDETKDLLIAEPIVARFMREGSPRVKRAALETWASILGDRARKENLKTLEAILKSPDADEDLIVAGLDAAAKFASAGGIKLLEPFATHTSDKVREQVADSLQYQGGENKDKRRLLESMLNDSMPHVRAKAIKGLDDFTEDKALVHKIAGIGRAETAAEPQEAVLSAMRSAFYNGSPDVALEVFDLLSQSPHANVREEAANSIQFAFGYVDGSAVVLRLLADANEGVREKMAYEVQNFGEEHAPKFKDPLKNLADNDPVDKVRTAAINALQKAMTKEEVVAYYRHLMATEPTEAVLRGVVHGCKFEMDPEYKAILKDLGTCDFPRVAKEARDGFEFSYD
;
A
#
# COMPACT_ATOMS: atom_id res chain seq x y z
N MET A 1 -46.74 -19.59 -32.35
CA MET A 1 -46.88 -18.24 -31.80
C MET A 1 -48.12 -18.26 -30.91
N GLY A 2 -47.95 -18.20 -29.59
CA GLY A 2 -49.07 -18.33 -28.65
C GLY A 2 -49.93 -17.06 -28.61
N LEU A 3 -51.17 -17.16 -28.11
CA LEU A 3 -52.07 -16.00 -27.91
C LEU A 3 -51.39 -14.88 -27.10
N TRP A 4 -50.53 -15.24 -26.15
CA TRP A 4 -49.73 -14.29 -25.38
C TRP A 4 -48.65 -13.58 -26.19
N ASP A 5 -47.93 -14.28 -27.08
CA ASP A 5 -46.95 -13.67 -28.00
C ASP A 5 -47.63 -12.74 -29.01
N PHE A 6 -48.84 -13.08 -29.45
CA PHE A 6 -49.64 -12.26 -30.35
C PHE A 6 -50.14 -10.97 -29.65
N ILE A 7 -50.59 -11.08 -28.39
CA ILE A 7 -50.99 -9.92 -27.57
C ILE A 7 -49.77 -9.03 -27.25
N THR A 8 -48.62 -9.56 -26.86
CA THR A 8 -47.40 -8.74 -26.68
C THR A 8 -46.90 -8.12 -27.98
N SER A 9 -47.14 -8.74 -29.14
CA SER A 9 -46.82 -8.15 -30.44
C SER A 9 -47.78 -7.03 -30.89
N LEU A 10 -49.05 -7.09 -30.48
CA LEU A 10 -50.08 -6.09 -30.81
C LEU A 10 -50.02 -4.82 -29.95
N PHE A 11 -49.44 -4.90 -28.75
CA PHE A 11 -49.33 -3.77 -27.81
C PHE A 11 -47.94 -3.13 -27.74
N GLY A 12 -47.11 -3.30 -28.77
CA GLY A 12 -45.88 -2.53 -29.00
C GLY A 12 -44.93 -2.49 -27.80
N GLY A 13 -44.10 -3.52 -27.64
CA GLY A 13 -42.89 -3.56 -26.79
C GLY A 13 -42.87 -2.56 -25.62
N GLY A 14 -43.53 -2.90 -24.50
CA GLY A 14 -43.48 -2.07 -23.29
C GLY A 14 -42.07 -1.95 -22.71
N ALA A 15 -41.90 -1.04 -21.75
CA ALA A 15 -40.65 -0.88 -21.02
C ALA A 15 -40.23 -2.21 -20.36
N LYS A 16 -38.92 -2.40 -20.17
CA LYS A 16 -38.36 -3.62 -19.58
C LYS A 16 -37.44 -3.25 -18.42
N MET A 17 -37.36 -4.14 -17.44
CA MET A 17 -36.48 -4.00 -16.30
C MET A 17 -35.55 -5.20 -16.24
N ALA A 18 -34.28 -4.97 -15.94
CA ALA A 18 -33.31 -5.98 -15.57
C ALA A 18 -32.68 -5.64 -14.21
N LEU A 19 -32.25 -6.67 -13.48
CA LEU A 19 -31.66 -6.54 -12.15
C LEU A 19 -30.34 -7.29 -12.08
N GLU A 20 -29.29 -6.56 -11.70
CA GLU A 20 -27.97 -7.08 -11.42
C GLU A 20 -27.66 -6.84 -9.94
N LEU A 21 -27.21 -7.89 -9.25
CA LEU A 21 -26.77 -7.82 -7.85
C LEU A 21 -25.26 -8.06 -7.84
N ASP A 22 -24.55 -7.32 -6.99
CA ASP A 22 -23.09 -7.45 -6.85
C ASP A 22 -22.70 -8.73 -6.10
N ALA A 23 -23.63 -9.28 -5.31
CA ALA A 23 -23.48 -10.54 -4.62
C ALA A 23 -24.78 -11.35 -4.72
N SER A 24 -24.65 -12.67 -4.82
CA SER A 24 -25.78 -13.61 -4.68
C SER A 24 -25.98 -14.05 -3.23
N GLU A 25 -25.05 -13.72 -2.34
CA GLU A 25 -25.08 -14.09 -0.92
C GLU A 25 -24.53 -12.96 -0.04
N VAL A 26 -25.26 -12.60 1.02
CA VAL A 26 -24.92 -11.50 1.94
C VAL A 26 -25.25 -11.92 3.38
N PRO A 27 -24.40 -11.62 4.39
CA PRO A 27 -24.72 -11.92 5.78
C PRO A 27 -25.86 -11.03 6.33
N VAL A 28 -26.52 -11.48 7.39
CA VAL A 28 -27.40 -10.63 8.21
C VAL A 28 -26.65 -9.36 8.63
N GLY A 29 -27.29 -8.19 8.51
CA GLY A 29 -26.63 -6.92 8.79
C GLY A 29 -25.65 -6.45 7.71
N GLY A 30 -25.34 -7.27 6.70
CA GLY A 30 -24.44 -6.92 5.61
C GLY A 30 -25.02 -5.90 4.64
N ILE A 31 -24.17 -5.27 3.84
CA ILE A 31 -24.58 -4.33 2.79
C ILE A 31 -24.70 -5.08 1.45
N LEU A 32 -25.78 -4.82 0.72
CA LEU A 32 -25.96 -5.26 -0.66
C LEU A 32 -26.01 -4.05 -1.59
N SER A 33 -25.24 -4.11 -2.68
CA SER A 33 -25.31 -3.18 -3.80
C SER A 33 -25.76 -3.89 -5.08
N GLY A 34 -26.30 -3.12 -6.01
CA GLY A 34 -26.72 -3.63 -7.32
C GLY A 34 -27.14 -2.51 -8.27
N ARG A 35 -27.64 -2.92 -9.43
CA ARG A 35 -28.06 -2.04 -10.52
C ARG A 35 -29.40 -2.50 -11.10
N ALA A 36 -30.33 -1.56 -11.21
CA ALA A 36 -31.56 -1.71 -11.96
C ALA A 36 -31.37 -1.08 -13.34
N ILE A 37 -31.64 -1.83 -14.40
CA ILE A 37 -31.53 -1.34 -15.78
C ILE A 37 -32.93 -1.25 -16.36
N LEU A 38 -33.37 -0.03 -16.66
CA LEU A 38 -34.67 0.26 -17.23
C LEU A 38 -34.52 0.60 -18.71
N THR A 39 -35.11 -0.22 -19.58
CA THR A 39 -35.16 0.02 -21.02
C THR A 39 -36.52 0.58 -21.40
N GLY A 40 -36.53 1.74 -22.05
CA GLY A 40 -37.73 2.44 -22.50
C GLY A 40 -38.49 1.69 -23.59
N ALA A 41 -39.77 1.98 -23.69
CA ALA A 41 -40.61 1.56 -24.81
C ALA A 41 -40.30 2.42 -26.07
N PRO A 42 -40.87 2.11 -27.25
CA PRO A 42 -40.64 2.88 -28.48
C PRO A 42 -41.05 4.35 -28.46
N LYS A 43 -41.72 4.82 -27.39
CA LYS A 43 -42.07 6.22 -27.16
C LYS A 43 -41.47 6.66 -25.82
N PRO A 44 -41.17 7.95 -25.64
CA PRO A 44 -40.70 8.44 -24.35
C PRO A 44 -41.83 8.40 -23.30
N TYR A 45 -41.47 8.09 -22.06
CA TYR A 45 -42.39 8.07 -20.92
C TYR A 45 -41.78 8.76 -19.68
N PRO A 46 -42.59 9.44 -18.85
CA PRO A 46 -42.15 9.86 -17.53
C PRO A 46 -42.04 8.64 -16.61
N VAL A 47 -41.00 8.59 -15.78
CA VAL A 47 -40.80 7.58 -14.75
C VAL A 47 -41.09 8.22 -13.40
N THR A 48 -42.21 7.86 -12.78
CA THR A 48 -42.64 8.45 -11.49
C THR A 48 -41.66 8.05 -10.39
N ALA A 49 -41.36 6.75 -10.30
CA ALA A 49 -40.42 6.22 -9.33
C ALA A 49 -39.79 4.92 -9.82
N VAL A 50 -38.53 4.69 -9.46
CA VAL A 50 -37.90 3.36 -9.52
C VAL A 50 -37.65 2.93 -8.08
N LYS A 51 -38.15 1.76 -7.69
CA LYS A 51 -38.03 1.22 -6.34
C LYS A 51 -37.27 -0.09 -6.34
N VAL A 52 -36.49 -0.31 -5.28
CA VAL A 52 -35.88 -1.58 -4.93
C VAL A 52 -36.45 -2.08 -3.61
N GLN A 53 -36.84 -3.34 -3.58
CA GLN A 53 -37.46 -4.00 -2.45
C GLN A 53 -36.71 -5.28 -2.09
N LEU A 54 -36.58 -5.54 -0.79
CA LEU A 54 -36.16 -6.84 -0.27
C LEU A 54 -37.40 -7.58 0.23
N LEU A 55 -37.74 -8.67 -0.44
CA LEU A 55 -38.86 -9.53 -0.05
C LEU A 55 -38.34 -10.70 0.78
N TYR A 56 -39.00 -10.95 1.91
CA TYR A 56 -38.87 -12.16 2.71
C TYR A 56 -40.05 -13.08 2.41
N VAL A 57 -39.79 -14.36 2.17
CA VAL A 57 -40.81 -15.38 1.98
C VAL A 57 -40.53 -16.54 2.93
N HIS A 58 -41.47 -16.81 3.82
CA HIS A 58 -41.45 -17.97 4.70
C HIS A 58 -42.57 -18.94 4.36
N THR A 59 -42.22 -20.21 4.19
CA THR A 59 -43.17 -21.26 3.81
C THR A 59 -43.26 -22.31 4.92
N GLN A 60 -44.42 -22.43 5.56
CA GLN A 60 -44.66 -23.41 6.62
C GLN A 60 -45.69 -24.44 6.17
N ALA A 61 -45.35 -25.73 6.26
CA ALA A 61 -46.32 -26.78 6.01
C ALA A 61 -47.42 -26.78 7.08
N LYS A 62 -48.69 -26.94 6.68
CA LYS A 62 -49.82 -27.15 7.59
C LYS A 62 -50.18 -28.63 7.59
N GLU A 63 -50.35 -29.23 8.77
CA GLU A 63 -50.73 -30.66 8.88
C GLU A 63 -52.09 -30.95 8.23
N ASP A 64 -53.01 -29.99 8.28
CA ASP A 64 -54.40 -30.15 7.80
C ASP A 64 -54.64 -29.63 6.37
N SER A 65 -53.61 -29.17 5.66
CA SER A 65 -53.77 -28.58 4.32
C SER A 65 -52.64 -28.97 3.37
N PRO A 66 -52.96 -29.40 2.12
CA PRO A 66 -51.94 -29.66 1.11
C PRO A 66 -51.27 -28.38 0.58
N ILE A 67 -51.83 -27.20 0.90
CA ILE A 67 -51.27 -25.89 0.55
C ILE A 67 -50.53 -25.35 1.78
N PRO A 68 -49.22 -25.06 1.69
CA PRO A 68 -48.46 -24.50 2.80
C PRO A 68 -48.91 -23.06 3.11
N GLU A 69 -48.68 -22.62 4.33
CA GLU A 69 -48.74 -21.20 4.69
C GLU A 69 -47.56 -20.47 4.05
N ILE A 70 -47.84 -19.41 3.30
CA ILE A 70 -46.81 -18.57 2.72
C ILE A 70 -46.95 -17.17 3.33
N ASP A 71 -45.97 -16.78 4.13
CA ASP A 71 -45.83 -15.44 4.69
C ASP A 71 -44.86 -14.64 3.82
N VAL A 72 -45.35 -13.58 3.18
CA VAL A 72 -44.56 -12.68 2.33
C VAL A 72 -44.50 -11.31 2.98
N ARG A 73 -43.30 -10.83 3.26
CA ARG A 73 -43.08 -9.53 3.89
C ARG A 73 -42.14 -8.68 3.04
N VAL A 74 -42.47 -7.40 2.91
CA VAL A 74 -41.54 -6.40 2.35
C VAL A 74 -40.66 -5.91 3.49
N MET A 75 -39.41 -6.32 3.50
CA MET A 75 -38.45 -5.99 4.55
C MET A 75 -37.85 -4.60 4.36
N LEU A 76 -37.68 -4.19 3.10
CA LEU A 76 -37.17 -2.88 2.68
C LEU A 76 -37.93 -2.41 1.43
N ASP A 77 -38.21 -1.11 1.35
CA ASP A 77 -38.78 -0.44 0.17
C ASP A 77 -38.09 0.91 -0.04
N ASN A 78 -37.07 0.93 -0.91
CA ASN A 78 -36.25 2.10 -1.17
C ASN A 78 -36.52 2.65 -2.57
N THR A 79 -36.82 3.95 -2.65
CA THR A 79 -36.94 4.65 -3.94
C THR A 79 -35.57 5.16 -4.39
N ILE A 80 -35.10 4.65 -5.53
CA ILE A 80 -33.74 4.89 -6.05
C ILE A 80 -33.69 5.92 -7.19
N ALA A 81 -34.85 6.22 -7.78
CA ALA A 81 -35.06 7.36 -8.66
C ALA A 81 -36.49 7.87 -8.54
N ASN A 82 -36.69 9.17 -8.68
CA ASN A 82 -37.99 9.84 -8.62
C ASN A 82 -38.09 10.89 -9.72
N ASN A 83 -39.26 10.97 -10.37
CA ASN A 83 -39.58 11.97 -11.39
C ASN A 83 -38.51 12.07 -12.50
N ASP A 84 -38.05 10.93 -13.01
CA ASP A 84 -37.10 10.90 -14.12
C ASP A 84 -37.84 10.84 -15.47
N SER A 85 -37.14 11.05 -16.57
CA SER A 85 -37.65 10.86 -17.93
C SER A 85 -36.94 9.68 -18.59
N LEU A 86 -37.65 8.89 -19.38
CA LEU A 86 -37.08 7.77 -20.13
C LEU A 86 -37.39 7.96 -21.60
N GLY A 87 -36.35 8.15 -22.41
CA GLY A 87 -36.43 8.29 -23.85
C GLY A 87 -36.90 7.03 -24.57
N ALA A 88 -37.25 7.19 -25.85
CA ALA A 88 -37.69 6.08 -26.69
C ALA A 88 -36.56 5.04 -26.86
N ASN A 89 -36.79 3.82 -26.36
CA ASN A 89 -35.80 2.74 -26.30
C ASN A 89 -34.49 3.12 -25.57
N GLU A 90 -34.50 4.18 -24.76
CA GLU A 90 -33.34 4.57 -23.95
C GLU A 90 -33.10 3.51 -22.86
N GLU A 91 -31.85 3.21 -22.60
CA GLU A 91 -31.46 2.40 -21.45
C GLU A 91 -30.90 3.31 -20.35
N LYS A 92 -31.51 3.27 -19.17
CA LYS A 92 -31.06 3.98 -17.98
C LYS A 92 -30.72 3.00 -16.86
N ALA A 93 -29.57 3.18 -16.24
CA ALA A 93 -29.11 2.40 -15.11
C ALA A 93 -29.27 3.19 -13.80
N TYR A 94 -29.82 2.54 -12.79
CA TYR A 94 -30.00 3.09 -11.44
C TYR A 94 -29.29 2.20 -10.44
N SER A 95 -28.29 2.76 -9.78
CA SER A 95 -27.51 2.06 -8.76
C SER A 95 -28.20 2.17 -7.41
N PHE A 96 -28.11 1.11 -6.61
CA PHE A 96 -28.68 1.10 -5.28
C PHE A 96 -27.76 0.39 -4.30
N THR A 97 -27.92 0.75 -3.02
CA THR A 97 -27.24 0.13 -1.90
C THR A 97 -28.19 0.13 -0.69
N PHE A 98 -28.32 -0.99 0.00
CA PHE A 98 -29.05 -1.08 1.26
C PHE A 98 -28.42 -2.10 2.20
N GLN A 99 -28.70 -1.97 3.49
CA GLN A 99 -28.26 -2.91 4.52
C GLN A 99 -29.36 -3.94 4.79
N ILE A 100 -29.01 -5.23 4.82
CA ILE A 100 -29.92 -6.29 5.26
C ILE A 100 -30.29 -6.01 6.72
N PRO A 101 -31.59 -5.93 7.08
CA PRO A 101 -31.98 -5.59 8.46
C PRO A 101 -31.36 -6.55 9.48
N ASN A 102 -30.93 -6.03 10.62
CA ASN A 102 -30.47 -6.86 11.73
C ASN A 102 -31.61 -7.76 12.22
N GLY A 103 -31.28 -8.99 12.61
CA GLY A 103 -32.26 -9.97 13.09
C GLY A 103 -33.06 -10.68 12.00
N THR A 104 -32.73 -10.51 10.72
CA THR A 104 -33.26 -11.36 9.65
C THR A 104 -32.81 -12.81 9.84
N GLU A 105 -33.69 -13.76 9.55
CA GLU A 105 -33.35 -15.20 9.58
C GLU A 105 -32.45 -15.57 8.40
N PRO A 106 -31.40 -16.38 8.58
CA PRO A 106 -30.66 -16.93 7.45
C PRO A 106 -31.57 -17.71 6.49
N SER A 107 -31.24 -17.70 5.20
CA SER A 107 -31.91 -18.52 4.19
C SER A 107 -31.85 -20.00 4.56
N ALA A 108 -33.01 -20.64 4.52
CA ALA A 108 -33.21 -22.04 4.87
C ALA A 108 -34.22 -22.68 3.89
N HIS A 109 -34.50 -23.97 4.04
CA HIS A 109 -35.44 -24.68 3.17
C HIS A 109 -36.86 -24.07 3.14
N ASN A 110 -37.23 -23.35 4.20
CA ASN A 110 -38.49 -22.66 4.39
C ASN A 110 -38.38 -21.13 4.33
N VAL A 111 -37.18 -20.56 4.15
CA VAL A 111 -36.94 -19.10 4.16
C VAL A 111 -36.17 -18.69 2.91
N SER A 112 -36.75 -17.85 2.06
CA SER A 112 -36.08 -17.27 0.90
C SER A 112 -36.18 -15.75 0.85
N TYR A 113 -35.18 -15.13 0.23
CA TYR A 113 -35.15 -13.70 -0.01
C TYR A 113 -35.09 -13.42 -1.51
N THR A 114 -35.84 -12.42 -1.94
CA THR A 114 -35.83 -11.96 -3.33
C THR A 114 -35.67 -10.45 -3.35
N VAL A 115 -34.67 -9.97 -4.08
CA VAL A 115 -34.56 -8.54 -4.41
C VAL A 115 -35.45 -8.29 -5.63
N GLN A 116 -36.37 -7.36 -5.50
CA GLN A 116 -37.27 -6.93 -6.55
C GLN A 116 -37.00 -5.47 -6.90
N VAL A 117 -36.93 -5.17 -8.20
CA VAL A 117 -36.99 -3.80 -8.70
C VAL A 117 -38.24 -3.59 -9.54
N LEU A 118 -38.84 -2.42 -9.42
CA LEU A 118 -40.02 -2.02 -10.17
C LEU A 118 -39.93 -0.55 -10.55
N ALA A 119 -40.42 -0.19 -11.73
CA ALA A 119 -40.59 1.21 -12.13
C ALA A 119 -42.07 1.52 -12.29
N ASP A 120 -42.53 2.59 -11.64
CA ASP A 120 -43.86 3.17 -11.82
C ASP A 120 -43.81 4.10 -13.06
N ILE A 121 -44.48 3.68 -14.13
CA ILE A 121 -44.51 4.41 -15.40
C ILE A 121 -45.96 4.61 -15.83
N PRO A 122 -46.51 5.84 -15.70
CA PRO A 122 -47.90 6.12 -16.02
C PRO A 122 -48.27 5.72 -17.46
N GLY A 123 -49.36 4.97 -17.59
CA GLY A 123 -49.94 4.59 -18.87
C GLY A 123 -49.36 3.33 -19.52
N ILE A 124 -48.38 2.68 -18.89
CA ILE A 124 -47.91 1.34 -19.28
C ILE A 124 -47.87 0.42 -18.05
N ARG A 125 -47.68 -0.88 -18.28
CA ARG A 125 -47.48 -1.85 -17.19
C ARG A 125 -46.10 -1.64 -16.58
N ASP A 126 -46.05 -1.49 -15.26
CA ASP A 126 -44.81 -1.36 -14.50
C ASP A 126 -43.85 -2.51 -14.80
N PRO A 127 -42.67 -2.24 -15.38
CA PRO A 127 -41.69 -3.27 -15.60
C PRO A 127 -41.05 -3.66 -14.26
N THR A 128 -40.93 -4.97 -14.04
CA THR A 128 -40.37 -5.53 -12.80
C THR A 128 -39.30 -6.55 -13.11
N ALA A 129 -38.24 -6.59 -12.30
CA ALA A 129 -37.25 -7.67 -12.32
C ALA A 129 -37.02 -8.18 -10.89
N LYS A 130 -36.69 -9.47 -10.78
CA LYS A 130 -36.47 -10.15 -9.51
C LYS A 130 -35.19 -10.98 -9.58
N LYS A 131 -34.47 -11.05 -8.47
CA LYS A 131 -33.31 -11.91 -8.32
C LYS A 131 -33.26 -12.47 -6.90
N ASP A 132 -33.06 -13.77 -6.79
CA ASP A 132 -32.96 -14.42 -5.50
C ASP A 132 -31.66 -14.04 -4.81
N LEU A 133 -31.75 -13.91 -3.49
CA LEU A 133 -30.65 -13.58 -2.60
C LEU A 133 -30.57 -14.62 -1.50
N LYS A 134 -29.37 -15.14 -1.27
CA LYS A 134 -29.10 -15.97 -0.11
C LYS A 134 -28.64 -15.08 1.06
N VAL A 135 -29.40 -15.07 2.14
CA VAL A 135 -28.97 -14.41 3.38
C VAL A 135 -28.31 -15.46 4.26
N ARG A 136 -27.09 -15.21 4.73
CA ARG A 136 -26.36 -16.13 5.63
C ARG A 136 -26.25 -15.55 7.03
N GLU A 137 -25.84 -16.36 7.99
CA GLU A 137 -25.54 -15.89 9.34
C GLU A 137 -24.56 -14.71 9.33
N ALA A 138 -24.68 -13.83 10.34
CA ALA A 138 -23.75 -12.72 10.51
C ALA A 138 -22.33 -13.27 10.65
N ASP A 139 -21.36 -12.62 10.01
CA ASP A 139 -19.96 -12.97 10.27
C ASP A 139 -19.62 -12.55 11.70
N GLU A 140 -18.98 -13.43 12.48
CA GLU A 140 -18.53 -13.12 13.85
C GLU A 140 -17.63 -11.87 13.90
N ASN A 141 -17.02 -11.53 12.76
CA ASN A 141 -16.11 -10.39 12.57
C ASN A 141 -16.67 -9.30 11.63
N ALA A 142 -17.95 -9.36 11.21
CA ALA A 142 -18.52 -8.26 10.45
C ALA A 142 -18.66 -7.05 11.38
N GLY A 143 -17.77 -6.06 11.22
CA GLY A 143 -17.77 -4.84 12.01
C GLY A 143 -19.17 -4.26 12.18
N THR A 144 -19.48 -3.76 13.39
CA THR A 144 -20.82 -3.30 13.80
C THR A 144 -21.28 -2.00 13.10
N THR A 145 -20.52 -1.50 12.13
CA THR A 145 -20.74 -0.21 11.49
C THR A 145 -21.94 -0.30 10.54
N SER A 146 -23.02 0.43 10.86
CA SER A 146 -24.20 0.49 9.99
C SER A 146 -23.94 1.32 8.73
N LEU A 147 -24.76 1.10 7.70
CA LEU A 147 -24.73 1.91 6.48
C LEU A 147 -24.95 3.41 6.78
N ASP A 148 -25.82 3.72 7.74
CA ASP A 148 -26.06 5.10 8.16
C ASP A 148 -24.84 5.71 8.85
N ALA A 149 -24.13 4.96 9.69
CA ALA A 149 -22.89 5.44 10.32
C ALA A 149 -21.79 5.71 9.27
N ILE A 150 -21.69 4.88 8.23
CA ILE A 150 -20.76 5.12 7.10
C ILE A 150 -21.10 6.43 6.41
N TYR A 151 -22.37 6.64 6.07
CA TYR A 151 -22.78 7.86 5.37
C TYR A 151 -22.79 9.11 6.25
N GLU A 152 -22.97 8.98 7.56
CA GLU A 152 -22.81 10.08 8.51
C GLU A 152 -21.35 10.52 8.57
N ARG A 153 -20.41 9.57 8.61
CA ARG A 153 -18.99 9.84 8.61
C ARG A 153 -18.48 10.35 7.25
N TRP A 154 -18.97 9.79 6.16
CA TRP A 154 -18.57 10.13 4.78
C TRP A 154 -19.80 10.48 3.91
N PRO A 155 -20.41 11.65 4.12
CA PRO A 155 -21.63 12.05 3.42
C PRO A 155 -21.45 12.17 1.90
N ALA A 156 -20.22 12.46 1.44
CA ALA A 156 -19.91 12.56 0.02
C ALA A 156 -20.10 11.23 -0.74
N LEU A 157 -20.14 10.07 -0.06
CA LEU A 157 -20.45 8.77 -0.68
C LEU A 157 -21.91 8.67 -1.16
N ARG A 158 -22.79 9.63 -0.81
CA ARG A 158 -24.14 9.77 -1.37
C ARG A 158 -24.18 10.67 -2.61
N GLY A 159 -23.14 11.45 -2.86
CA GLY A 159 -23.08 12.44 -3.92
C GLY A 159 -22.44 11.94 -5.20
N THR A 160 -22.39 12.84 -6.20
CA THR A 160 -21.74 12.62 -7.50
C THR A 160 -20.62 13.62 -7.79
N GLN A 161 -20.36 14.54 -6.85
CA GLN A 161 -19.30 15.54 -6.98
C GLN A 161 -17.93 14.87 -6.85
N GLU A 162 -17.09 15.01 -7.87
CA GLU A 162 -15.85 14.24 -8.02
C GLU A 162 -14.87 14.48 -6.85
N ASP A 163 -14.50 15.74 -6.58
CA ASP A 163 -13.50 16.08 -5.56
C ASP A 163 -13.92 15.61 -4.14
N PRO A 164 -15.12 15.96 -3.62
CA PRO A 164 -15.57 15.47 -2.32
C PRO A 164 -15.62 13.95 -2.23
N LEU A 165 -15.96 13.28 -3.33
CA LEU A 165 -16.04 11.83 -3.37
C LEU A 165 -14.65 11.18 -3.32
N VAL A 166 -13.69 11.71 -4.06
CA VAL A 166 -12.29 11.26 -4.03
C VAL A 166 -11.71 11.44 -2.63
N ASP A 167 -11.95 12.59 -1.99
CA ASP A 167 -11.47 12.86 -0.64
C ASP A 167 -12.10 11.92 0.40
N ALA A 168 -13.40 11.65 0.30
CA ALA A 168 -14.08 10.70 1.18
C ALA A 168 -13.57 9.26 1.02
N LEU A 169 -13.31 8.81 -0.22
CA LEU A 169 -12.73 7.49 -0.48
C LEU A 169 -11.31 7.39 0.12
N ARG A 170 -10.48 8.41 -0.08
CA ARG A 170 -9.13 8.46 0.50
C ARG A 170 -9.16 8.48 2.03
N ASP A 171 -10.03 9.28 2.63
CA ASP A 171 -10.18 9.32 4.09
C ASP A 171 -10.65 7.96 4.62
N MET A 172 -11.62 7.32 3.95
CA MET A 172 -12.06 5.96 4.26
C MET A 172 -10.91 4.94 4.20
N ARG A 173 -10.05 5.02 3.17
CA ARG A 173 -8.86 4.17 3.04
C ARG A 173 -7.92 4.30 4.24
N TRP A 174 -7.66 5.51 4.71
CA TRP A 174 -6.77 5.76 5.85
C TRP A 174 -7.42 5.48 7.21
N ALA A 175 -8.74 5.60 7.29
CA ALA A 175 -9.52 5.28 8.46
C ALA A 175 -9.63 3.77 8.71
N HIS A 176 -9.52 2.96 7.65
CA HIS A 176 -9.57 1.51 7.75
C HIS A 176 -8.36 0.95 8.50
N SER A 177 -8.61 0.02 9.42
CA SER A 177 -7.58 -0.84 10.00
C SER A 177 -8.12 -2.26 10.14
N ASP A 178 -7.31 -3.23 9.71
CA ASP A 178 -7.50 -4.66 9.88
C ASP A 178 -7.12 -5.16 11.28
N TYR A 179 -6.33 -4.39 12.04
CA TYR A 179 -5.93 -4.70 13.42
C TYR A 179 -6.88 -4.15 14.49
N ASP A 180 -7.78 -3.24 14.12
CA ASP A 180 -8.72 -2.58 15.03
C ASP A 180 -10.14 -2.82 14.53
N GLU A 181 -10.87 -3.74 15.16
CA GLU A 181 -12.25 -4.11 14.81
C GLU A 181 -13.19 -2.89 14.73
N THR A 182 -12.93 -1.84 15.51
CA THR A 182 -13.75 -0.60 15.48
C THR A 182 -13.50 0.25 14.23
N LYS A 183 -12.42 -0.05 13.50
CA LYS A 183 -12.00 0.56 12.25
C LYS A 183 -12.04 -0.42 11.07
N ASP A 184 -12.59 -1.61 11.26
CA ASP A 184 -12.81 -2.53 10.15
C ASP A 184 -13.98 -2.01 9.30
N LEU A 185 -13.68 -1.69 8.05
CA LEU A 185 -14.63 -1.13 7.09
C LEU A 185 -14.97 -2.14 5.99
N LEU A 186 -14.76 -3.44 6.23
CA LEU A 186 -15.10 -4.50 5.29
C LEU A 186 -16.56 -4.42 4.81
N ILE A 187 -17.48 -4.04 5.69
CA ILE A 187 -18.89 -3.88 5.36
C ILE A 187 -19.14 -2.78 4.30
N ALA A 188 -18.23 -1.80 4.15
CA ALA A 188 -18.31 -0.75 3.15
C ALA A 188 -17.89 -1.19 1.74
N GLU A 189 -17.34 -2.40 1.58
CA GLU A 189 -16.86 -2.94 0.30
C GLU A 189 -17.87 -2.76 -0.86
N PRO A 190 -19.17 -3.07 -0.70
CA PRO A 190 -20.14 -2.92 -1.79
C PRO A 190 -20.42 -1.45 -2.16
N ILE A 191 -20.21 -0.52 -1.23
CA ILE A 191 -20.34 0.93 -1.50
C ILE A 191 -19.17 1.37 -2.38
N VAL A 192 -17.96 0.94 -2.03
CA VAL A 192 -16.74 1.30 -2.76
C VAL A 192 -16.71 0.66 -4.15
N ALA A 193 -17.10 -0.62 -4.26
CA ALA A 193 -17.17 -1.35 -5.52
C ALA A 193 -18.09 -0.67 -6.57
N ARG A 194 -19.17 -0.01 -6.12
CA ARG A 194 -20.04 0.80 -6.98
C ARG A 194 -19.26 1.90 -7.71
N PHE A 195 -18.41 2.64 -6.99
CA PHE A 195 -17.64 3.74 -7.55
C PHE A 195 -16.54 3.27 -8.51
N MET A 196 -16.04 2.05 -8.37
CA MET A 196 -15.12 1.43 -9.33
C MET A 196 -15.77 1.17 -10.70
N ARG A 197 -17.10 0.99 -10.74
CA ARG A 197 -17.84 0.76 -11.99
C ARG A 197 -18.29 2.06 -12.64
N GLU A 198 -18.79 2.99 -11.83
CA GLU A 198 -19.57 4.15 -12.30
C GLU A 198 -18.82 5.48 -12.23
N GLY A 199 -17.72 5.54 -11.48
CA GLY A 199 -16.97 6.77 -11.28
C GLY A 199 -16.30 7.30 -12.56
N SER A 200 -15.92 8.56 -12.51
CA SER A 200 -14.87 9.10 -13.40
C SER A 200 -13.56 8.33 -13.22
N PRO A 201 -12.58 8.44 -14.14
CA PRO A 201 -11.28 7.78 -13.97
C PRO A 201 -10.63 8.03 -12.61
N ARG A 202 -10.68 9.27 -12.11
CA ARG A 202 -10.12 9.63 -10.80
C ARG A 202 -10.88 9.01 -9.63
N VAL A 203 -12.22 8.98 -9.70
CA VAL A 203 -13.06 8.31 -8.68
C VAL A 203 -12.84 6.79 -8.72
N LYS A 204 -12.77 6.18 -9.90
CA LYS A 204 -12.50 4.74 -10.06
C LYS A 204 -11.17 4.35 -9.43
N ARG A 205 -10.12 5.13 -9.67
CA ARG A 205 -8.82 4.94 -9.04
C ARG A 205 -8.90 5.04 -7.52
N ALA A 206 -9.46 6.12 -6.98
CA ALA A 206 -9.60 6.29 -5.54
C ALA A 206 -10.42 5.17 -4.89
N ALA A 207 -11.50 4.75 -5.57
CA ALA A 207 -12.34 3.65 -5.13
C ALA A 207 -11.57 2.32 -5.16
N LEU A 208 -10.81 2.03 -6.21
CA LEU A 208 -10.00 0.81 -6.32
C LEU A 208 -8.91 0.74 -5.24
N GLU A 209 -8.20 1.84 -4.99
CA GLU A 209 -7.21 1.92 -3.91
C GLU A 209 -7.84 1.69 -2.53
N THR A 210 -9.01 2.28 -2.30
CA THR A 210 -9.77 2.13 -1.05
C THR A 210 -10.27 0.70 -0.87
N TRP A 211 -10.85 0.13 -1.93
CA TRP A 211 -11.36 -1.23 -1.97
C TRP A 211 -10.26 -2.26 -1.73
N ALA A 212 -9.11 -2.08 -2.36
CA ALA A 212 -7.94 -2.93 -2.16
C ALA A 212 -7.44 -2.87 -0.71
N SER A 213 -7.45 -1.70 -0.07
CA SER A 213 -7.10 -1.55 1.33
C SER A 213 -8.12 -2.19 2.28
N ILE A 214 -9.42 -2.03 2.02
CA ILE A 214 -10.49 -2.63 2.83
C ILE A 214 -10.45 -4.16 2.78
N LEU A 215 -10.23 -4.71 1.58
CA LEU A 215 -10.17 -6.15 1.39
C LEU A 215 -8.86 -6.75 1.88
N GLY A 216 -7.72 -6.16 1.53
CA GLY A 216 -6.40 -6.68 1.88
C GLY A 216 -6.23 -8.16 1.51
N ASP A 217 -5.74 -8.95 2.46
CA ASP A 217 -5.56 -10.39 2.33
C ASP A 217 -6.88 -11.20 2.39
N ARG A 218 -7.99 -10.56 2.76
CA ARG A 218 -9.35 -11.15 2.82
C ARG A 218 -10.05 -11.21 1.47
N ALA A 219 -9.39 -10.75 0.40
CA ALA A 219 -9.92 -10.83 -0.95
C ALA A 219 -10.22 -12.29 -1.38
N ARG A 220 -11.26 -12.45 -2.21
CA ARG A 220 -11.72 -13.75 -2.73
C ARG A 220 -11.52 -13.86 -4.24
N LYS A 221 -11.75 -15.05 -4.80
CA LYS A 221 -11.64 -15.29 -6.26
C LYS A 221 -12.59 -14.41 -7.07
N GLU A 222 -13.74 -14.07 -6.50
CA GLU A 222 -14.71 -13.16 -7.11
C GLU A 222 -14.13 -11.74 -7.20
N ASN A 223 -13.41 -11.28 -6.18
CA ASN A 223 -12.71 -10.00 -6.20
C ASN A 223 -11.63 -9.99 -7.30
N LEU A 224 -10.92 -11.10 -7.51
CA LEU A 224 -9.96 -11.21 -8.61
C LEU A 224 -10.60 -11.08 -9.99
N LYS A 225 -11.80 -11.64 -10.20
CA LYS A 225 -12.54 -11.48 -11.48
C LYS A 225 -12.91 -10.02 -11.72
N THR A 226 -13.35 -9.32 -10.68
CA THR A 226 -13.66 -7.88 -10.75
C THR A 226 -12.40 -7.08 -11.09
N LEU A 227 -11.29 -7.36 -10.41
CA LEU A 227 -10.02 -6.68 -10.66
C LEU A 227 -9.49 -6.95 -12.08
N GLU A 228 -9.57 -8.20 -12.55
CA GLU A 228 -9.19 -8.58 -13.90
C GLU A 228 -10.04 -7.86 -14.95
N ALA A 229 -11.35 -7.72 -14.72
CA ALA A 229 -12.24 -6.98 -15.62
C ALA A 229 -11.87 -5.48 -15.69
N ILE A 230 -11.48 -4.88 -14.56
CA ILE A 230 -11.02 -3.49 -14.51
C ILE A 230 -9.71 -3.32 -15.29
N LEU A 231 -8.74 -4.19 -15.05
CA LEU A 231 -7.43 -4.17 -15.71
C LEU A 231 -7.52 -4.41 -17.23
N LYS A 232 -8.57 -5.10 -17.70
CA LYS A 232 -8.84 -5.35 -19.13
C LYS A 232 -9.79 -4.35 -19.76
N SER A 233 -10.29 -3.38 -19.01
CA SER A 233 -11.24 -2.39 -19.51
C SER A 233 -10.57 -1.52 -20.59
N PRO A 234 -11.23 -1.24 -21.73
CA PRO A 234 -10.73 -0.29 -22.73
C PRO A 234 -10.51 1.12 -22.16
N ASP A 235 -11.24 1.46 -21.11
CA ASP A 235 -11.16 2.76 -20.42
C ASP A 235 -10.09 2.79 -19.31
N ALA A 236 -9.31 1.72 -19.15
CA ALA A 236 -8.25 1.68 -18.15
C ALA A 236 -7.04 2.49 -18.62
N ASP A 237 -6.91 3.70 -18.08
CA ASP A 237 -5.70 4.50 -18.23
C ASP A 237 -4.55 3.92 -17.39
N GLU A 238 -3.34 4.42 -17.62
CA GLU A 238 -2.12 3.96 -16.95
C GLU A 238 -2.21 4.09 -15.42
N ASP A 239 -2.88 5.12 -14.92
CA ASP A 239 -3.02 5.36 -13.49
C ASP A 239 -4.00 4.38 -12.82
N LEU A 240 -5.08 3.99 -13.51
CA LEU A 240 -6.00 2.95 -13.05
C LEU A 240 -5.33 1.57 -13.11
N ILE A 241 -4.53 1.30 -14.15
CA ILE A 241 -3.72 0.07 -14.24
C ILE A 241 -2.78 -0.01 -13.03
N VAL A 242 -2.02 1.05 -12.75
CA VAL A 242 -1.10 1.13 -11.62
C VAL A 242 -1.80 0.83 -10.28
N ALA A 243 -2.96 1.44 -10.04
CA ALA A 243 -3.76 1.16 -8.84
C ALA A 243 -4.27 -0.29 -8.79
N GLY A 244 -4.62 -0.87 -9.95
CA GLY A 244 -5.04 -2.27 -10.05
C GLY A 244 -3.91 -3.27 -9.82
N LEU A 245 -2.66 -2.94 -10.18
CA LEU A 245 -1.50 -3.78 -9.88
C LEU A 245 -1.20 -3.80 -8.38
N ASP A 246 -1.28 -2.66 -7.70
CA ASP A 246 -1.17 -2.61 -6.23
C ASP A 246 -2.28 -3.44 -5.56
N ALA A 247 -3.51 -3.34 -6.05
CA ALA A 247 -4.63 -4.17 -5.59
C ALA A 247 -4.37 -5.67 -5.80
N ALA A 248 -3.84 -6.06 -6.97
CA ALA A 248 -3.53 -7.45 -7.28
C ALA A 248 -2.45 -8.02 -6.34
N ALA A 249 -1.45 -7.21 -5.98
CA ALA A 249 -0.42 -7.59 -5.03
C ALA A 249 -0.98 -7.77 -3.60
N LYS A 250 -1.84 -6.85 -3.13
CA LYS A 250 -2.56 -7.00 -1.85
C LYS A 250 -3.41 -8.27 -1.80
N PHE A 251 -3.96 -8.69 -2.94
CA PHE A 251 -4.79 -9.90 -3.06
C PHE A 251 -3.97 -11.18 -3.28
N ALA A 252 -2.70 -11.20 -2.86
CA ALA A 252 -1.80 -12.35 -3.05
C ALA A 252 -2.41 -13.67 -2.53
N SER A 253 -3.04 -13.65 -1.34
CA SER A 253 -3.70 -14.82 -0.74
C SER A 253 -4.84 -15.40 -1.61
N ALA A 254 -5.51 -14.54 -2.38
CA ALA A 254 -6.55 -14.97 -3.32
C ALA A 254 -5.98 -15.52 -4.65
N GLY A 255 -4.68 -15.32 -4.90
CA GLY A 255 -4.01 -15.62 -6.17
C GLY A 255 -3.74 -14.40 -7.06
N GLY A 256 -3.82 -13.18 -6.52
CA GLY A 256 -3.70 -11.93 -7.27
C GLY A 256 -2.36 -11.73 -8.00
N ILE A 257 -1.26 -12.36 -7.53
CA ILE A 257 0.05 -12.30 -8.20
C ILE A 257 -0.03 -12.74 -9.67
N LYS A 258 -0.89 -13.71 -10.01
CA LYS A 258 -1.06 -14.17 -11.40
C LYS A 258 -1.62 -13.10 -12.34
N LEU A 259 -2.36 -12.13 -11.79
CA LEU A 259 -2.87 -10.99 -12.57
C LEU A 259 -1.75 -10.01 -12.96
N LEU A 260 -0.61 -10.03 -12.27
CA LEU A 260 0.54 -9.18 -12.57
C LEU A 260 1.37 -9.70 -13.76
N GLU A 261 1.31 -11.01 -14.05
CA GLU A 261 2.18 -11.64 -15.06
C GLU A 261 2.11 -10.99 -16.45
N PRO A 262 0.92 -10.68 -17.01
CA PRO A 262 0.84 -10.03 -18.32
C PRO A 262 1.43 -8.62 -18.34
N PHE A 263 1.50 -7.97 -17.16
CA PHE A 263 1.97 -6.59 -17.02
C PHE A 263 3.48 -6.49 -16.81
N ALA A 264 4.16 -7.58 -16.45
CA ALA A 264 5.62 -7.60 -16.32
C ALA A 264 6.36 -7.39 -17.65
N THR A 265 5.67 -7.56 -18.79
CA THR A 265 6.18 -7.26 -20.13
C THR A 265 5.37 -6.16 -20.84
N HIS A 266 4.67 -5.32 -20.06
CA HIS A 266 3.87 -4.24 -20.61
C HIS A 266 4.74 -3.21 -21.35
N THR A 267 4.19 -2.52 -22.35
CA THR A 267 4.94 -1.55 -23.16
C THR A 267 5.40 -0.33 -22.36
N SER A 268 4.55 0.17 -21.46
CA SER A 268 4.90 1.21 -20.48
C SER A 268 5.85 0.67 -19.41
N ASP A 269 6.99 1.34 -19.24
CA ASP A 269 7.99 1.08 -18.20
C ASP A 269 7.46 1.41 -16.81
N LYS A 270 6.67 2.48 -16.64
CA LYS A 270 5.97 2.78 -15.38
C LYS A 270 5.08 1.64 -14.91
N VAL A 271 4.37 0.98 -15.83
CA VAL A 271 3.55 -0.20 -15.51
C VAL A 271 4.41 -1.38 -15.06
N ARG A 272 5.52 -1.66 -15.75
CA ARG A 272 6.46 -2.72 -15.35
C ARG A 272 7.13 -2.39 -14.01
N GLU A 273 7.52 -1.15 -13.79
CA GLU A 273 8.05 -0.66 -12.52
C GLU A 273 7.04 -0.91 -11.39
N GLN A 274 5.77 -0.56 -11.61
CA GLN A 274 4.72 -0.80 -10.63
C GLN A 274 4.52 -2.29 -10.33
N VAL A 275 4.64 -3.19 -11.31
CA VAL A 275 4.61 -4.64 -11.04
C VAL A 275 5.70 -5.02 -10.05
N ALA A 276 6.94 -4.58 -10.28
CA ALA A 276 8.06 -4.90 -9.40
C ALA A 276 7.92 -4.26 -8.01
N ASP A 277 7.47 -3.00 -7.94
CA ASP A 277 7.25 -2.26 -6.70
C ASP A 277 6.12 -2.88 -5.85
N SER A 278 5.00 -3.26 -6.48
CA SER A 278 3.86 -3.88 -5.79
C SER A 278 4.25 -5.24 -5.20
N LEU A 279 5.11 -5.98 -5.88
CA LEU A 279 5.65 -7.25 -5.40
C LEU A 279 6.60 -7.05 -4.22
N GLN A 280 7.31 -5.93 -4.09
CA GLN A 280 8.21 -5.68 -2.97
C GLN A 280 7.48 -5.69 -1.63
N TYR A 281 6.37 -4.95 -1.49
CA TYR A 281 5.75 -4.66 -0.19
C TYR A 281 4.62 -5.59 0.23
N GLN A 282 4.14 -6.49 -0.65
CA GLN A 282 2.94 -7.28 -0.39
C GLN A 282 3.22 -8.79 -0.32
N GLY A 283 2.71 -9.44 0.74
CA GLY A 283 2.42 -10.87 0.84
C GLY A 283 3.58 -11.87 0.70
N GLY A 284 4.34 -12.10 1.78
CA GLY A 284 5.05 -13.36 2.14
C GLY A 284 5.98 -14.02 1.11
N GLU A 285 6.66 -15.09 1.53
CA GLU A 285 7.48 -15.92 0.64
C GLU A 285 6.60 -16.71 -0.34
N ASN A 286 6.34 -16.15 -1.52
CA ASN A 286 5.68 -16.87 -2.61
C ASN A 286 6.64 -17.09 -3.79
N LYS A 287 6.74 -18.35 -4.24
CA LYS A 287 7.50 -18.75 -5.43
C LYS A 287 7.06 -17.99 -6.68
N ASP A 288 5.78 -17.63 -6.80
CA ASP A 288 5.26 -16.85 -7.93
C ASP A 288 5.80 -15.41 -7.95
N LYS A 289 5.84 -14.74 -6.78
CA LYS A 289 6.44 -13.40 -6.61
C LYS A 289 7.89 -13.43 -7.06
N ARG A 290 8.67 -14.38 -6.51
CA ARG A 290 10.09 -14.55 -6.85
C ARG A 290 10.30 -14.79 -8.35
N ARG A 291 9.58 -15.75 -8.93
CA ARG A 291 9.70 -16.08 -10.37
C ARG A 291 9.42 -14.85 -11.24
N LEU A 292 8.40 -14.07 -10.90
CA LEU A 292 8.03 -12.89 -11.66
C LEU A 292 9.11 -11.81 -11.56
N LEU A 293 9.57 -11.47 -10.35
CA LEU A 293 10.68 -10.53 -10.14
C LEU A 293 11.96 -10.98 -10.87
N GLU A 294 12.31 -12.27 -10.81
CA GLU A 294 13.47 -12.81 -11.51
C GLU A 294 13.38 -12.67 -13.04
N SER A 295 12.18 -12.67 -13.61
CA SER A 295 11.98 -12.45 -15.05
C SER A 295 12.24 -11.00 -15.46
N MET A 296 12.10 -10.06 -14.52
CA MET A 296 12.25 -8.62 -14.72
C MET A 296 13.68 -8.12 -14.49
N LEU A 297 14.58 -8.99 -14.01
CA LEU A 297 16.01 -8.66 -13.82
C LEU A 297 16.74 -8.30 -15.12
N ASN A 298 16.18 -8.65 -16.28
CA ASN A 298 16.71 -8.32 -17.60
C ASN A 298 15.87 -7.25 -18.32
N ASP A 299 15.02 -6.50 -17.60
CA ASP A 299 14.25 -5.42 -18.20
C ASP A 299 15.18 -4.40 -18.88
N SER A 300 14.71 -3.79 -19.98
CA SER A 300 15.50 -2.78 -20.69
C SER A 300 15.71 -1.52 -19.86
N MET A 301 14.80 -1.21 -18.93
CA MET A 301 14.84 0.01 -18.14
C MET A 301 15.52 -0.20 -16.77
N PRO A 302 16.53 0.61 -16.42
CA PRO A 302 17.24 0.49 -15.13
C PRO A 302 16.32 0.57 -13.91
N HIS A 303 15.39 1.53 -13.85
CA HIS A 303 14.50 1.68 -12.71
C HIS A 303 13.62 0.43 -12.48
N VAL A 304 13.16 -0.24 -13.54
CA VAL A 304 12.42 -1.52 -13.43
C VAL A 304 13.30 -2.61 -12.86
N ARG A 305 14.54 -2.76 -13.36
CA ARG A 305 15.51 -3.73 -12.81
C ARG A 305 15.81 -3.45 -11.34
N ALA A 306 15.99 -2.18 -10.97
CA ALA A 306 16.27 -1.77 -9.60
C ALA A 306 15.12 -2.16 -8.65
N LYS A 307 13.87 -1.91 -9.04
CA LYS A 307 12.69 -2.36 -8.27
C LYS A 307 12.61 -3.88 -8.18
N ALA A 308 12.90 -4.60 -9.27
CA ALA A 308 12.89 -6.05 -9.26
C ALA A 308 13.94 -6.63 -8.30
N ILE A 309 15.14 -6.04 -8.25
CA ILE A 309 16.20 -6.41 -7.31
C ILE A 309 15.79 -6.11 -5.87
N LYS A 310 15.21 -4.93 -5.59
CA LYS A 310 14.70 -4.58 -4.26
C LYS A 310 13.60 -5.54 -3.79
N GLY A 311 12.69 -5.94 -4.69
CA GLY A 311 11.67 -6.94 -4.38
C GLY A 311 12.23 -8.34 -4.08
N LEU A 312 13.49 -8.60 -4.41
CA LEU A 312 14.19 -9.87 -4.17
C LEU A 312 15.03 -9.88 -2.89
N ASP A 313 15.10 -8.78 -2.13
CA ASP A 313 15.90 -8.63 -0.91
C ASP A 313 15.54 -9.70 0.16
N ASP A 314 14.25 -10.02 0.26
CA ASP A 314 13.71 -11.03 1.18
C ASP A 314 14.12 -12.48 0.81
N PHE A 315 14.63 -12.74 -0.40
CA PHE A 315 14.97 -14.10 -0.87
C PHE A 315 16.47 -14.40 -0.82
N THR A 316 17.23 -13.63 -0.05
CA THR A 316 18.69 -13.72 0.04
C THR A 316 19.20 -14.96 0.79
N GLU A 317 18.30 -15.79 1.35
CA GLU A 317 18.61 -17.15 1.83
C GLU A 317 18.94 -18.13 0.68
N ASP A 318 18.44 -17.88 -0.53
CA ASP A 318 18.80 -18.68 -1.70
C ASP A 318 20.15 -18.23 -2.27
N LYS A 319 21.19 -19.02 -2.00
CA LYS A 319 22.55 -18.76 -2.49
C LYS A 319 22.63 -18.62 -4.01
N ALA A 320 21.85 -19.40 -4.78
CA ALA A 320 21.86 -19.29 -6.24
C ALA A 320 21.30 -17.93 -6.70
N LEU A 321 20.29 -17.42 -6.01
CA LEU A 321 19.76 -16.08 -6.25
C LEU A 321 20.76 -15.00 -5.86
N VAL A 322 21.43 -15.12 -4.71
CA VAL A 322 22.49 -14.19 -4.28
C VAL A 322 23.60 -14.12 -5.34
N HIS A 323 24.07 -15.26 -5.83
CA HIS A 323 25.06 -15.30 -6.92
C HIS A 323 24.56 -14.66 -8.22
N LYS A 324 23.28 -14.83 -8.56
CA LYS A 324 22.66 -14.19 -9.72
C LYS A 324 22.63 -12.67 -9.57
N ILE A 325 22.19 -12.15 -8.41
CA ILE A 325 22.18 -10.70 -8.11
C ILE A 325 23.61 -10.13 -8.10
N ALA A 326 24.57 -10.85 -7.52
CA ALA A 326 25.98 -10.48 -7.58
C ALA A 326 26.50 -10.42 -9.03
N GLY A 327 26.08 -11.35 -9.89
CA GLY A 327 26.36 -11.31 -11.33
C GLY A 327 25.84 -10.04 -12.00
N ILE A 328 24.64 -9.60 -11.64
CA ILE A 328 24.07 -8.32 -12.11
C ILE A 328 24.92 -7.16 -11.63
N GLY A 329 25.30 -7.12 -10.34
CA GLY A 329 26.20 -6.08 -9.80
C GLY A 329 27.51 -5.95 -10.57
N ARG A 330 28.07 -7.07 -11.05
CA ARG A 330 29.30 -7.08 -11.87
C ARG A 330 29.11 -6.55 -13.29
N ALA A 331 27.92 -6.69 -13.87
CA ALA A 331 27.65 -6.34 -15.26
C ALA A 331 26.93 -4.99 -15.43
N GLU A 332 26.23 -4.53 -14.40
CA GLU A 332 25.40 -3.32 -14.43
C GLU A 332 26.25 -2.04 -14.47
N THR A 333 25.77 -1.05 -15.22
CA THR A 333 26.43 0.26 -15.38
C THR A 333 25.58 1.43 -14.91
N ALA A 334 24.25 1.25 -14.82
CA ALA A 334 23.35 2.26 -14.28
C ALA A 334 23.44 2.31 -12.75
N ALA A 335 23.28 3.51 -12.17
CA ALA A 335 23.39 3.71 -10.73
C ALA A 335 22.26 2.99 -9.95
N GLU A 336 21.00 3.13 -10.40
CA GLU A 336 19.82 2.66 -9.65
C GLU A 336 19.84 1.14 -9.38
N PRO A 337 20.16 0.26 -10.35
CA PRO A 337 20.23 -1.17 -10.06
C PRO A 337 21.49 -1.54 -9.29
N GLN A 338 22.60 -0.80 -9.42
CA GLN A 338 23.78 -1.00 -8.55
C GLN A 338 23.46 -0.71 -7.08
N GLU A 339 22.75 0.38 -6.78
CA GLU A 339 22.25 0.66 -5.43
C GLU A 339 21.31 -0.45 -4.92
N ALA A 340 20.39 -0.90 -5.77
CA ALA A 340 19.49 -1.99 -5.42
C ALA A 340 20.25 -3.30 -5.12
N VAL A 341 21.34 -3.58 -5.87
CA VAL A 341 22.22 -4.73 -5.60
C VAL A 341 22.87 -4.59 -4.23
N LEU A 342 23.38 -3.42 -3.85
CA LEU A 342 23.97 -3.19 -2.53
C LEU A 342 22.96 -3.43 -1.40
N SER A 343 21.72 -2.92 -1.58
CA SER A 343 20.63 -3.18 -0.63
C SER A 343 20.35 -4.68 -0.48
N ALA A 344 20.31 -5.44 -1.57
CA ALA A 344 20.09 -6.89 -1.51
C ALA A 344 21.30 -7.64 -0.90
N MET A 345 22.53 -7.20 -1.20
CA MET A 345 23.73 -7.83 -0.64
C MET A 345 23.90 -7.57 0.85
N ARG A 346 23.34 -6.47 1.38
CA ARG A 346 23.25 -6.22 2.81
C ARG A 346 22.56 -7.40 3.55
N SER A 347 21.42 -7.87 3.05
CA SER A 347 20.70 -9.00 3.65
C SER A 347 21.45 -10.33 3.47
N ALA A 348 22.24 -10.47 2.40
CA ALA A 348 23.07 -11.65 2.15
C ALA A 348 24.21 -11.84 3.18
N PHE A 349 24.62 -10.79 3.91
CA PHE A 349 25.56 -10.95 5.05
C PHE A 349 24.97 -11.84 6.14
N TYR A 350 23.70 -11.64 6.49
CA TYR A 350 22.98 -12.42 7.50
C TYR A 350 22.67 -13.85 7.04
N ASN A 351 22.43 -14.02 5.74
CA ASN A 351 21.89 -15.25 5.15
C ASN A 351 22.97 -16.21 4.63
N GLY A 352 24.19 -16.13 5.19
CA GLY A 352 25.23 -17.13 4.98
C GLY A 352 25.95 -17.05 3.62
N SER A 353 25.96 -15.87 3.00
CA SER A 353 26.75 -15.57 1.79
C SER A 353 27.64 -14.30 1.93
N PRO A 354 28.32 -14.09 3.08
CA PRO A 354 28.99 -12.82 3.34
C PRO A 354 30.19 -12.54 2.43
N ASP A 355 30.90 -13.58 1.96
CA ASP A 355 32.03 -13.40 1.03
C ASP A 355 31.57 -12.87 -0.33
N VAL A 356 30.45 -13.38 -0.83
CA VAL A 356 29.86 -12.94 -2.11
C VAL A 356 29.36 -11.50 -1.99
N ALA A 357 28.69 -11.18 -0.89
CA ALA A 357 28.26 -9.84 -0.60
C ALA A 357 29.45 -8.87 -0.54
N LEU A 358 30.51 -9.22 0.20
CA LEU A 358 31.70 -8.38 0.32
C LEU A 358 32.40 -8.15 -1.03
N GLU A 359 32.50 -9.16 -1.89
CA GLU A 359 33.05 -9.00 -3.24
C GLU A 359 32.28 -7.94 -4.05
N VAL A 360 30.95 -7.94 -3.95
CA VAL A 360 30.09 -6.96 -4.63
C VAL A 360 30.27 -5.55 -4.03
N PHE A 361 30.35 -5.42 -2.70
CA PHE A 361 30.65 -4.15 -2.04
C PHE A 361 32.04 -3.61 -2.44
N ASP A 362 33.05 -4.47 -2.51
CA ASP A 362 34.39 -4.09 -2.95
C ASP A 362 34.41 -3.57 -4.39
N LEU A 363 33.65 -4.21 -5.28
CA LEU A 363 33.47 -3.75 -6.64
C LEU A 363 32.71 -2.42 -6.71
N LEU A 364 31.53 -2.33 -6.10
CA LEU A 364 30.61 -1.19 -6.27
C LEU A 364 31.04 0.05 -5.49
N SER A 365 31.86 -0.10 -4.44
CA SER A 365 32.56 1.04 -3.81
C SER A 365 33.58 1.71 -4.74
N GLN A 366 33.84 1.16 -5.93
CA GLN A 366 34.64 1.78 -6.99
C GLN A 366 33.77 2.29 -8.16
N SER A 367 32.44 2.24 -8.02
CA SER A 367 31.50 2.74 -9.04
C SER A 367 31.79 4.21 -9.39
N PRO A 368 31.66 4.63 -10.66
CA PRO A 368 31.78 6.05 -11.00
C PRO A 368 30.68 6.91 -10.36
N HIS A 369 29.55 6.31 -9.96
CA HIS A 369 28.39 6.98 -9.42
C HIS A 369 28.52 7.20 -7.91
N ALA A 370 28.51 8.45 -7.46
CA ALA A 370 28.72 8.79 -6.05
C ALA A 370 27.62 8.23 -5.13
N ASN A 371 26.37 8.25 -5.59
CA ASN A 371 25.20 7.67 -4.89
C ASN A 371 25.34 6.15 -4.66
N VAL A 372 25.93 5.40 -5.60
CA VAL A 372 26.23 3.96 -5.41
C VAL A 372 27.28 3.78 -4.31
N ARG A 373 28.35 4.60 -4.32
CA ARG A 373 29.39 4.54 -3.28
C ARG A 373 28.87 4.98 -1.91
N GLU A 374 27.94 5.93 -1.88
CA GLU A 374 27.25 6.37 -0.67
C GLU A 374 26.35 5.27 -0.09
N GLU A 375 25.62 4.53 -0.95
CA GLU A 375 24.87 3.35 -0.51
C GLU A 375 25.79 2.24 -0.01
N ALA A 376 26.97 2.06 -0.62
CA ALA A 376 27.97 1.12 -0.12
C ALA A 376 28.44 1.55 1.29
N ALA A 377 28.67 2.84 1.51
CA ALA A 377 29.01 3.40 2.82
C ALA A 377 27.87 3.20 3.83
N ASN A 378 26.61 3.38 3.42
CA ASN A 378 25.41 3.22 4.23
C ASN A 378 25.13 1.78 4.67
N SER A 379 25.70 0.78 4.00
CA SER A 379 25.33 -0.62 4.18
C SER A 379 26.51 -1.54 4.57
N ILE A 380 27.76 -1.09 4.47
CA ILE A 380 28.92 -1.95 4.77
C ILE A 380 29.06 -2.29 6.26
N GLN A 381 28.47 -1.51 7.19
CA GLN A 381 28.52 -1.83 8.62
C GLN A 381 27.96 -3.22 8.93
N PHE A 382 27.00 -3.70 8.12
CA PHE A 382 26.36 -5.00 8.30
C PHE A 382 27.27 -6.19 7.95
N ALA A 383 28.40 -5.95 7.29
CA ALA A 383 29.41 -6.98 7.04
C ALA A 383 30.18 -7.38 8.31
N PHE A 384 30.36 -6.41 9.23
CA PHE A 384 31.16 -6.57 10.43
C PHE A 384 30.39 -7.45 11.44
N GLY A 385 30.95 -8.63 11.71
CA GLY A 385 30.29 -9.75 12.38
C GLY A 385 30.33 -11.04 11.57
N TYR A 386 30.56 -10.93 10.25
CA TYR A 386 30.66 -12.07 9.33
C TYR A 386 31.96 -12.11 8.54
N VAL A 387 32.41 -10.96 8.02
CA VAL A 387 33.62 -10.83 7.18
C VAL A 387 34.33 -9.49 7.43
N ASP A 388 35.62 -9.42 7.14
CA ASP A 388 36.40 -8.19 7.31
C ASP A 388 36.25 -7.24 6.10
N GLY A 389 35.39 -6.23 6.23
CA GLY A 389 35.15 -5.19 5.21
C GLY A 389 36.11 -4.00 5.26
N SER A 390 37.20 -4.06 6.04
CA SER A 390 38.03 -2.87 6.33
C SER A 390 38.61 -2.18 5.10
N ALA A 391 38.99 -2.93 4.05
CA ALA A 391 39.52 -2.33 2.82
C ALA A 391 38.49 -1.43 2.11
N VAL A 392 37.22 -1.84 2.11
CA VAL A 392 36.11 -1.07 1.53
C VAL A 392 35.88 0.21 2.34
N VAL A 393 35.86 0.09 3.67
CA VAL A 393 35.67 1.24 4.57
C VAL A 393 36.79 2.27 4.42
N LEU A 394 38.05 1.83 4.40
CA LEU A 394 39.20 2.73 4.20
C LEU A 394 39.13 3.47 2.86
N ARG A 395 38.69 2.79 1.80
CA ARG A 395 38.47 3.41 0.48
C ARG A 395 37.38 4.48 0.55
N LEU A 396 36.24 4.19 1.18
CA LEU A 396 35.10 5.10 1.26
C LEU A 396 35.36 6.29 2.20
N LEU A 397 36.13 6.11 3.28
CA LEU A 397 36.60 7.23 4.11
C LEU A 397 37.54 8.18 3.35
N ALA A 398 38.24 7.68 2.32
CA ALA A 398 39.13 8.46 1.48
C ALA A 398 38.49 8.87 0.13
N ASP A 399 37.17 8.73 -0.03
CA ASP A 399 36.48 8.98 -1.30
C ASP A 399 36.61 10.45 -1.75
N ALA A 400 36.65 10.69 -3.06
CA ALA A 400 36.69 12.05 -3.59
C ALA A 400 35.38 12.83 -3.31
N ASN A 401 34.25 12.14 -3.20
CA ASN A 401 32.95 12.74 -2.94
C ASN A 401 32.72 12.96 -1.43
N GLU A 402 32.33 14.17 -1.05
CA GLU A 402 32.10 14.53 0.36
C GLU A 402 30.94 13.76 1.01
N GLY A 403 29.86 13.48 0.27
CA GLY A 403 28.71 12.74 0.79
C GLY A 403 29.07 11.30 1.15
N VAL A 404 29.91 10.65 0.33
CA VAL A 404 30.45 9.31 0.61
C VAL A 404 31.31 9.32 1.88
N ARG A 405 32.22 10.29 2.02
CA ARG A 405 33.06 10.41 3.23
C ARG A 405 32.25 10.71 4.48
N GLU A 406 31.30 11.66 4.40
CA GLU A 406 30.39 12.01 5.49
C GLU A 406 29.60 10.78 5.94
N LYS A 407 28.99 10.08 4.98
CA LYS A 407 28.17 8.89 5.26
C LYS A 407 29.01 7.76 5.85
N MET A 408 30.18 7.46 5.28
CA MET A 408 31.05 6.41 5.81
C MET A 408 31.55 6.75 7.22
N ALA A 409 31.96 8.00 7.47
CA ALA A 409 32.35 8.43 8.80
C ALA A 409 31.18 8.25 9.80
N TYR A 410 29.98 8.68 9.43
CA TYR A 410 28.77 8.50 10.24
C TYR A 410 28.50 7.02 10.57
N GLU A 411 28.58 6.12 9.59
CA GLU A 411 28.27 4.70 9.82
C GLU A 411 29.30 3.97 10.69
N VAL A 412 30.55 4.45 10.83
CA VAL A 412 31.53 3.82 11.74
C VAL A 412 31.05 3.82 13.20
N GLN A 413 30.17 4.76 13.59
CA GLN A 413 29.58 4.74 14.95
C GLN A 413 28.73 3.48 15.22
N ASN A 414 28.22 2.85 14.16
CA ASN A 414 27.41 1.64 14.22
C ASN A 414 28.24 0.35 14.20
N PHE A 415 29.56 0.45 14.06
CA PHE A 415 30.44 -0.73 14.04
C PHE A 415 30.60 -1.30 15.46
N GLY A 416 30.84 -2.61 15.56
CA GLY A 416 31.17 -3.25 16.84
C GLY A 416 32.44 -2.67 17.46
N GLU A 417 32.54 -2.69 18.80
CA GLU A 417 33.69 -2.17 19.57
C GLU A 417 35.01 -2.83 19.19
N GLU A 418 34.96 -4.07 18.70
CA GLU A 418 36.13 -4.81 18.22
C GLU A 418 36.64 -4.35 16.84
N HIS A 419 35.84 -3.61 16.08
CA HIS A 419 36.13 -3.23 14.70
C HIS A 419 36.40 -1.74 14.53
N ALA A 420 35.61 -0.88 15.20
CA ALA A 420 35.75 0.56 15.09
C ALA A 420 37.17 1.11 15.36
N PRO A 421 37.96 0.57 16.34
CA PRO A 421 39.31 1.05 16.60
C PRO A 421 40.27 0.96 15.40
N LYS A 422 40.02 0.06 14.43
CA LYS A 422 40.82 -0.04 13.19
C LYS A 422 40.78 1.24 12.35
N PHE A 423 39.73 2.04 12.49
CA PHE A 423 39.48 3.23 11.69
C PHE A 423 39.81 4.54 12.42
N LYS A 424 40.39 4.46 13.63
CA LYS A 424 40.77 5.61 14.45
C LYS A 424 41.60 6.64 13.70
N ASP A 425 42.73 6.24 13.11
CA ASP A 425 43.63 7.18 12.43
C ASP A 425 43.01 7.80 11.16
N PRO A 426 42.35 7.03 10.26
CA PRO A 426 41.59 7.60 9.16
C PRO A 426 40.51 8.61 9.60
N LEU A 427 39.72 8.28 10.62
CA LEU A 427 38.69 9.17 11.17
C LEU A 427 39.31 10.43 11.75
N LYS A 428 40.40 10.30 12.51
CA LYS A 428 41.11 11.46 13.06
C LYS A 428 41.63 12.36 11.94
N ASN A 429 42.17 11.79 10.86
CA ASN A 429 42.61 12.56 9.71
C ASN A 429 41.46 13.32 9.04
N LEU A 430 40.27 12.71 8.91
CA LEU A 430 39.08 13.42 8.41
C LEU A 430 38.64 14.54 9.35
N ALA A 431 38.59 14.27 10.66
CA ALA A 431 38.21 15.26 11.67
C ALA A 431 39.16 16.48 11.67
N ASP A 432 40.47 16.24 11.53
CA ASP A 432 41.48 17.29 11.53
C ASP A 432 41.54 18.05 10.18
N ASN A 433 41.47 17.33 9.04
CA ASN A 433 41.93 17.85 7.76
C ASN A 433 40.90 17.88 6.63
N ASP A 434 39.69 17.30 6.79
CA ASP A 434 38.72 17.30 5.70
C ASP A 434 38.25 18.73 5.37
N PRO A 435 38.18 19.14 4.09
CA PRO A 435 37.74 20.48 3.72
C PRO A 435 36.24 20.74 4.00
N VAL A 436 35.45 19.69 4.29
CA VAL A 436 34.00 19.78 4.45
C VAL A 436 33.61 19.60 5.91
N ASP A 437 33.05 20.66 6.49
CA ASP A 437 32.62 20.73 7.89
C ASP A 437 31.70 19.58 8.34
N LYS A 438 30.81 19.12 7.46
CA LYS A 438 29.92 17.98 7.76
C LYS A 438 30.69 16.66 7.90
N VAL A 439 31.67 16.42 7.03
CA VAL A 439 32.55 15.26 7.10
C VAL A 439 33.36 15.30 8.39
N ARG A 440 33.94 16.46 8.73
CA ARG A 440 34.66 16.67 10.00
C ARG A 440 33.76 16.37 11.20
N THR A 441 32.53 16.89 11.20
CA THR A 441 31.54 16.67 12.26
C THR A 441 31.21 15.19 12.43
N ALA A 442 30.93 14.48 11.33
CA ALA A 442 30.65 13.05 11.34
C ALA A 442 31.85 12.24 11.87
N ALA A 443 33.07 12.58 11.44
CA ALA A 443 34.29 11.93 11.89
C ALA A 443 34.57 12.16 13.39
N ILE A 444 34.40 13.38 13.89
CA ILE A 444 34.54 13.73 15.33
C ILE A 444 33.57 12.91 16.18
N ASN A 445 32.34 12.72 15.71
CA ASN A 445 31.35 11.89 16.39
C ASN A 445 31.77 10.40 16.37
N ALA A 446 32.13 9.88 15.20
CA ALA A 446 32.52 8.48 15.05
C ALA A 446 33.76 8.08 15.85
N LEU A 447 34.65 9.02 16.16
CA LEU A 447 35.82 8.78 17.02
C LEU A 447 35.45 8.29 18.41
N GLN A 448 34.24 8.59 18.92
CA GLN A 448 33.78 8.02 20.19
C GLN A 448 33.74 6.51 20.18
N LYS A 449 33.42 5.92 19.02
CA LYS A 449 33.37 4.47 18.84
C LYS A 449 34.76 3.87 18.61
N ALA A 450 35.69 4.65 18.05
CA ALA A 450 37.02 4.17 17.65
C ALA A 450 38.13 4.42 18.68
N MET A 451 37.91 5.27 19.69
CA MET A 451 38.88 5.65 20.71
C MET A 451 38.41 5.23 22.11
N THR A 452 39.35 5.15 23.07
CA THR A 452 38.93 5.04 24.47
C THR A 452 38.33 6.36 24.94
N LYS A 453 37.53 6.33 26.01
CA LYS A 453 36.94 7.55 26.59
C LYS A 453 37.98 8.63 26.88
N GLU A 454 39.11 8.25 27.48
CA GLU A 454 40.18 9.16 27.85
C GLU A 454 40.79 9.83 26.61
N GLU A 455 40.94 9.08 25.52
CA GLU A 455 41.42 9.59 24.24
C GLU A 455 40.43 10.56 23.60
N VAL A 456 39.12 10.23 23.61
CA VAL A 456 38.05 11.10 23.10
C VAL A 456 38.00 12.42 23.87
N VAL A 457 37.97 12.36 25.20
CA VAL A 457 37.92 13.55 26.06
C VAL A 457 39.15 14.42 25.84
N ALA A 458 40.34 13.83 25.75
CA ALA A 458 41.57 14.56 25.45
C ALA A 458 41.52 15.21 24.06
N TYR A 459 41.01 14.49 23.06
CA TYR A 459 40.89 14.98 21.69
C TYR A 459 39.86 16.11 21.56
N TYR A 460 38.69 16.00 22.19
CA TYR A 460 37.67 17.05 22.20
C TYR A 460 38.18 18.32 22.87
N ARG A 461 38.88 18.20 24.01
CA ARG A 461 39.52 19.35 24.67
C ARG A 461 40.60 19.99 23.80
N HIS A 462 41.35 19.18 23.06
CA HIS A 462 42.33 19.69 22.09
C HIS A 462 41.63 20.51 21.00
N LEU A 463 40.61 19.96 20.34
CA LEU A 463 39.85 20.65 19.29
C LEU A 463 39.24 21.98 19.77
N MET A 464 38.66 21.98 20.96
CA MET A 464 38.13 23.21 21.58
C MET A 464 39.19 24.29 21.80
N ALA A 465 40.44 23.90 22.04
CA ALA A 465 41.54 24.83 22.33
C ALA A 465 42.26 25.31 21.06
N THR A 466 42.36 24.47 20.02
CA THR A 466 43.20 24.75 18.85
C THR A 466 42.42 25.16 17.60
N GLU A 467 41.20 24.67 17.42
CA GLU A 467 40.38 24.89 16.22
C GLU A 467 38.88 25.06 16.52
N PRO A 468 38.46 26.10 17.24
CA PRO A 468 37.07 26.29 17.62
C PRO A 468 36.26 26.88 16.45
N THR A 469 36.00 26.10 15.40
CA THR A 469 34.98 26.47 14.41
C THR A 469 33.60 26.00 14.86
N GLU A 470 32.53 26.66 14.41
CA GLU A 470 31.17 26.25 14.77
C GLU A 470 30.92 24.76 14.45
N ALA A 471 31.36 24.30 13.27
CA ALA A 471 31.18 22.91 12.85
C ALA A 471 31.92 21.91 13.74
N VAL A 472 33.20 22.16 14.05
CA VAL A 472 34.01 21.29 14.91
C VAL A 472 33.38 21.20 16.29
N LEU A 473 32.97 22.33 16.87
CA LEU A 473 32.36 22.34 18.19
C LEU A 473 30.97 21.69 18.20
N ARG A 474 30.19 21.79 17.12
CA ARG A 474 28.94 21.00 16.98
C ARG A 474 29.21 19.50 16.95
N GLY A 475 30.29 19.06 16.29
CA GLY A 475 30.74 17.67 16.35
C GLY A 475 31.03 17.21 17.78
N VAL A 476 31.73 18.03 18.56
CA VAL A 476 32.00 17.76 19.99
C VAL A 476 30.70 17.70 20.81
N VAL A 477 29.77 18.65 20.61
CA VAL A 477 28.45 18.60 21.27
C VAL A 477 27.70 17.33 20.93
N HIS A 478 27.67 16.94 19.66
CA HIS A 478 26.98 15.74 19.21
C HIS A 478 27.52 14.45 19.83
N GLY A 479 28.84 14.35 19.98
CA GLY A 479 29.43 13.23 20.70
C GLY A 479 29.06 13.25 22.19
N CYS A 480 29.04 14.42 22.84
CA CYS A 480 28.82 14.47 24.28
C CYS A 480 27.34 14.37 24.71
N LYS A 481 26.38 14.81 23.89
CA LYS A 481 25.00 15.10 24.34
C LYS A 481 24.17 13.91 24.82
N PHE A 482 24.56 12.69 24.48
CA PHE A 482 23.89 11.46 24.92
C PHE A 482 24.69 10.69 25.97
N GLU A 483 25.84 11.22 26.38
CA GLU A 483 26.74 10.57 27.32
C GLU A 483 26.47 11.02 28.76
N MET A 484 26.36 10.04 29.66
CA MET A 484 26.08 10.29 31.08
C MET A 484 27.35 10.55 31.90
N ASP A 485 28.54 10.32 31.34
CA ASP A 485 29.81 10.45 32.05
C ASP A 485 30.09 11.92 32.43
N PRO A 486 30.52 12.19 33.69
CA PRO A 486 30.85 13.52 34.15
C PRO A 486 31.86 14.29 33.28
N GLU A 487 32.79 13.60 32.59
CA GLU A 487 33.79 14.25 31.74
C GLU A 487 33.16 14.84 30.48
N TYR A 488 32.23 14.13 29.83
CA TYR A 488 31.46 14.64 28.70
C TYR A 488 30.51 15.76 29.12
N LYS A 489 29.90 15.65 30.31
CA LYS A 489 29.07 16.73 30.88
C LYS A 489 29.89 18.00 31.16
N ALA A 490 31.14 17.86 31.61
CA ALA A 490 32.04 19.01 31.79
C ALA A 490 32.31 19.71 30.45
N ILE A 491 32.55 18.94 29.38
CA ILE A 491 32.73 19.48 28.01
C ILE A 491 31.47 20.25 27.56
N LEU A 492 30.27 19.67 27.72
CA LEU A 492 29.01 20.35 27.38
C LEU A 492 28.82 21.65 28.16
N LYS A 493 29.13 21.64 29.47
CA LYS A 493 29.06 22.83 30.32
C LYS A 493 29.98 23.93 29.82
N ASP A 494 31.21 23.60 29.45
CA ASP A 494 32.18 24.56 28.91
C ASP A 494 31.68 25.14 27.57
N LEU A 495 31.22 24.27 26.66
CA LEU A 495 30.65 24.67 25.36
C LEU A 495 29.36 25.49 25.48
N GLY A 496 28.60 25.33 26.57
CA GLY A 496 27.42 26.13 26.87
C GLY A 496 27.69 27.63 27.03
N THR A 497 28.95 28.03 27.08
CA THR A 497 29.41 29.43 27.16
C THR A 497 30.25 29.88 25.96
N CYS A 498 30.37 29.07 24.90
CA CYS A 498 31.18 29.42 23.74
C CYS A 498 30.55 30.55 22.89
N ASP A 499 31.38 31.15 22.03
CA ASP A 499 31.00 32.30 21.19
C ASP A 499 30.06 31.95 20.03
N PHE A 500 29.77 30.67 19.79
CA PHE A 500 28.83 30.22 18.76
C PHE A 500 27.45 29.96 19.37
N PRO A 501 26.44 30.84 19.16
CA PRO A 501 25.18 30.77 19.90
C PRO A 501 24.41 29.47 19.70
N ARG A 502 24.52 28.86 18.52
CA ARG A 502 23.88 27.57 18.21
C ARG A 502 24.54 26.42 18.96
N VAL A 503 25.87 26.34 18.93
CA VAL A 503 26.65 25.36 19.72
C VAL A 503 26.34 25.52 21.20
N ALA A 504 26.40 26.76 21.72
CA ALA A 504 26.14 27.02 23.12
C ALA A 504 24.72 26.64 23.54
N LYS A 505 23.72 26.81 22.66
CA LYS A 505 22.35 26.34 22.89
C LYS A 505 22.28 24.82 22.87
N GLU A 506 22.76 24.17 21.81
CA GLU A 506 22.74 22.70 21.67
C GLU A 506 23.48 22.02 22.84
N ALA A 507 24.57 22.62 23.34
CA ALA A 507 25.33 22.11 24.48
C ALA A 507 24.54 22.20 25.80
N ARG A 508 23.80 23.30 26.03
CA ARG A 508 22.91 23.45 27.19
C ARG A 508 21.74 22.49 27.11
N ASP A 509 21.09 22.40 25.95
CA ASP A 509 19.98 21.47 25.70
C ASP A 509 20.45 20.01 25.95
N GLY A 510 21.64 19.65 25.46
CA GLY A 510 22.25 18.33 25.70
C GLY A 510 22.61 18.07 27.16
N PHE A 511 23.13 19.08 27.87
CA PHE A 511 23.46 18.96 29.30
C PHE A 511 22.22 18.70 30.17
N GLU A 512 21.09 19.32 29.81
CA GLU A 512 19.80 19.16 30.50
C GLU A 512 19.14 17.80 30.19
N PHE A 513 19.22 17.33 28.94
CA PHE A 513 18.64 16.05 28.51
C PHE A 513 19.22 14.83 29.25
N SER A 514 20.45 14.92 29.76
CA SER A 514 21.14 13.84 30.48
C SER A 514 20.74 13.72 31.98
N TYR A 515 19.61 14.28 32.40
CA TYR A 515 19.11 14.23 33.79
C TYR A 515 17.70 13.61 33.95
N ASP A 516 16.98 13.40 32.85
CA ASP A 516 15.74 12.61 32.79
C ASP A 516 16.05 11.15 32.39
#